data_AF-A0A2K9NSU2-F1
#
_entry.id   AF-A0A2K9NSU2-F1
#
_cell.length_a   1.000
_cell.length_b   1.000
_cell.length_c   1.000
_cell.angle_alpha   90.00
_cell.angle_beta   90.00
_cell.angle_gamma   90.00
#
_symmetry.space_group_name_H-M   'P 1'
#
loop_
_entity.id
_entity.type
_entity.pdbx_description
1 polymer ?
#
loop_
_entity_poly.entity_id
_entity_poly.type
_entity_poly.pdbx_seq_one_letter_code
_entity_poly.pdbx_strand_id
1 'polypeptide(L)'
;MKAVLSAALVFSLTISSSFAGTARTVNADVKALGQLAMGWEEHSVKGKNAEEILKNYVEENYGEERELVFKEYGDMAYGDEIDEGFTSVKSAILMSGFAESALEEILEGLDESSEAEKIKEIKANIYDLNHSWAPVIKRLERQGVKFGYSGNGPGYCGISFVELLIVDEKEQKVYEVYLSEGGSC
;
A
#
# COMPACT_ATOMS: atom_id res chain seq x y z
N MET A 1 -28.34 12.05 -42.46
CA MET A 1 -28.33 11.86 -41.00
C MET A 1 -28.92 10.49 -40.68
N LYS A 2 -28.10 9.56 -40.19
CA LYS A 2 -28.58 8.34 -39.53
C LYS A 2 -27.64 8.11 -38.34
N ALA A 3 -28.17 8.35 -37.14
CA ALA A 3 -27.51 8.11 -35.88
C ALA A 3 -27.35 6.60 -35.67
N VAL A 4 -26.15 6.18 -35.31
CA VAL A 4 -25.87 4.82 -34.83
C VAL A 4 -25.97 4.87 -33.31
N LEU A 5 -27.01 4.21 -32.77
CA LEU A 5 -27.27 4.06 -31.35
C LEU A 5 -26.19 3.18 -30.70
N SER A 6 -25.59 3.71 -29.63
CA SER A 6 -24.77 2.97 -28.68
C SER A 6 -25.63 1.99 -27.88
N ALA A 7 -25.30 0.71 -27.89
CA ALA A 7 -25.82 -0.26 -26.94
C ALA A 7 -24.74 -0.53 -25.88
N ALA A 8 -24.92 0.07 -24.70
CA ALA A 8 -24.12 -0.22 -23.52
C ALA A 8 -24.44 -1.65 -23.04
N LEU A 9 -23.44 -2.51 -23.02
CA LEU A 9 -23.55 -3.84 -22.43
C LEU A 9 -23.44 -3.69 -20.91
N VAL A 10 -24.58 -3.79 -20.22
CA VAL A 10 -24.64 -3.89 -18.76
C VAL A 10 -24.18 -5.30 -18.37
N PHE A 11 -22.93 -5.44 -17.93
CA PHE A 11 -22.48 -6.66 -17.26
C PHE A 11 -23.06 -6.71 -15.85
N SER A 12 -24.10 -7.51 -15.67
CA SER A 12 -24.56 -7.92 -14.34
C SER A 12 -23.54 -8.90 -13.75
N LEU A 13 -22.81 -8.46 -12.73
CA LEU A 13 -22.01 -9.33 -11.86
C LEU A 13 -22.94 -10.02 -10.86
N THR A 14 -23.44 -11.20 -11.22
CA THR A 14 -23.90 -12.19 -10.24
C THR A 14 -22.70 -12.95 -9.69
N ILE A 15 -22.21 -12.56 -8.52
CA ILE A 15 -21.22 -13.35 -7.77
C ILE A 15 -21.97 -14.52 -7.13
N SER A 16 -21.85 -15.70 -7.74
CA SER A 16 -22.21 -16.97 -7.09
C SER A 16 -21.04 -17.41 -6.22
N SER A 17 -21.24 -17.34 -4.91
CA SER A 17 -20.28 -17.75 -3.88
C SER A 17 -20.26 -19.26 -3.73
N SER A 18 -19.21 -19.93 -4.22
CA SER A 18 -18.84 -21.28 -3.77
C SER A 18 -17.50 -21.73 -4.36
N PHE A 19 -16.39 -21.49 -3.66
CA PHE A 19 -15.13 -22.27 -3.79
C PHE A 19 -14.40 -22.15 -2.43
N ALA A 20 -14.25 -23.25 -1.68
CA ALA A 20 -13.03 -24.06 -1.59
C ALA A 20 -11.80 -23.18 -1.32
N GLY A 21 -11.15 -23.37 -0.17
CA GLY A 21 -10.03 -22.55 0.32
C GLY A 21 -9.09 -22.10 -0.79
N THR A 22 -9.35 -20.90 -1.30
CA THR A 22 -8.59 -20.31 -2.39
C THR A 22 -7.21 -20.04 -1.85
N ALA A 23 -6.19 -20.57 -2.52
CA ALA A 23 -4.83 -20.06 -2.34
C ALA A 23 -4.92 -18.54 -2.53
N ARG A 24 -4.77 -17.77 -1.43
CA ARG A 24 -4.74 -16.31 -1.52
C ARG A 24 -3.52 -15.94 -2.34
N THR A 25 -3.73 -15.10 -3.36
CA THR A 25 -2.65 -14.55 -4.19
C THR A 25 -2.06 -13.31 -3.51
N VAL A 26 -0.85 -12.93 -3.93
CA VAL A 26 -0.22 -11.69 -3.48
C VAL A 26 -1.16 -10.50 -3.70
N ASN A 27 -1.72 -10.36 -4.90
CA ASN A 27 -2.69 -9.29 -5.21
C ASN A 27 -3.90 -9.27 -4.26
N ALA A 28 -4.43 -10.44 -3.86
CA ALA A 28 -5.56 -10.49 -2.92
C ALA A 28 -5.17 -10.04 -1.50
N ASP A 29 -3.96 -10.41 -1.04
CA ASP A 29 -3.47 -9.97 0.27
C ASP A 29 -3.05 -8.48 0.25
N VAL A 30 -2.47 -7.98 -0.85
CA VAL A 30 -2.20 -6.54 -1.04
C VAL A 30 -3.50 -5.74 -1.04
N LYS A 31 -4.52 -6.19 -1.77
CA LYS A 31 -5.84 -5.54 -1.76
C LYS A 31 -6.43 -5.49 -0.36
N ALA A 32 -6.24 -6.54 0.44
CA ALA A 32 -6.66 -6.54 1.83
C ALA A 32 -5.89 -5.50 2.66
N LEU A 33 -4.58 -5.31 2.45
CA LEU A 33 -3.82 -4.23 3.09
C LEU A 33 -4.34 -2.85 2.68
N GLY A 34 -4.56 -2.63 1.38
CA GLY A 34 -5.07 -1.36 0.88
C GLY A 34 -6.48 -1.01 1.35
N GLN A 35 -7.28 -2.00 1.77
CA GLN A 35 -8.57 -1.78 2.44
C GLN A 35 -8.44 -1.38 3.92
N LEU A 36 -7.35 -1.77 4.58
CA LEU A 36 -7.04 -1.39 5.96
C LEU A 36 -6.33 -0.04 6.03
N ALA A 37 -5.65 0.33 4.95
CA ALA A 37 -4.94 1.60 4.80
C ALA A 37 -5.78 2.61 3.98
N MET A 38 -5.12 3.60 3.38
CA MET A 38 -5.77 4.68 2.61
C MET A 38 -6.01 4.31 1.14
N GLY A 39 -5.43 3.21 0.67
CA GLY A 39 -5.59 2.71 -0.69
C GLY A 39 -4.40 1.89 -1.14
N TRP A 40 -4.41 1.52 -2.43
CA TRP A 40 -3.29 0.84 -3.07
C TRP A 40 -3.32 0.98 -4.60
N GLU A 41 -2.16 0.89 -5.23
CA GLU A 41 -1.97 0.81 -6.68
C GLU A 41 -1.07 -0.37 -7.08
N GLU A 42 -1.15 -0.78 -8.35
CA GLU A 42 -0.28 -1.81 -8.92
C GLU A 42 0.44 -1.33 -10.19
N HIS A 43 1.71 -1.67 -10.28
CA HIS A 43 2.61 -1.28 -11.37
C HIS A 43 3.25 -2.55 -11.93
N SER A 44 3.17 -2.75 -13.24
CA SER A 44 3.86 -3.85 -13.92
C SER A 44 5.23 -3.38 -14.34
N VAL A 45 6.28 -3.95 -13.75
CA VAL A 45 7.65 -3.48 -13.90
C VAL A 45 8.58 -4.66 -14.14
N LYS A 46 9.37 -4.58 -15.21
CA LYS A 46 10.26 -5.67 -15.61
C LYS A 46 11.57 -5.58 -14.84
N GLY A 47 12.14 -6.71 -14.43
CA GLY A 47 13.48 -6.80 -13.86
C GLY A 47 13.90 -8.26 -13.64
N LYS A 48 15.22 -8.53 -13.55
CA LYS A 48 15.71 -9.90 -13.38
C LYS A 48 15.53 -10.43 -11.96
N ASN A 49 15.41 -9.54 -10.99
CA ASN A 49 15.20 -9.83 -9.57
C ASN A 49 14.40 -8.69 -8.92
N ALA A 50 14.00 -8.84 -7.66
CA ALA A 50 13.27 -7.81 -6.93
C ALA A 50 13.98 -6.44 -6.89
N GLU A 51 15.31 -6.43 -6.77
CA GLU A 51 16.12 -5.21 -6.72
C GLU A 51 16.02 -4.41 -8.03
N GLU A 52 16.23 -5.07 -9.17
CA GLU A 52 16.11 -4.44 -10.51
C GLU A 52 14.66 -4.01 -10.78
N ILE A 53 13.67 -4.76 -10.30
CA ILE A 53 12.26 -4.35 -10.40
C ILE A 53 12.01 -3.08 -9.60
N LEU A 54 12.47 -3.01 -8.34
CA LEU A 54 12.29 -1.83 -7.51
C LEU A 54 13.01 -0.62 -8.11
N LYS A 55 14.24 -0.80 -8.57
CA LYS A 55 15.01 0.24 -9.25
C LYS A 55 14.28 0.78 -10.48
N ASN A 56 13.85 -0.10 -11.39
CA ASN A 56 13.15 0.32 -12.61
C ASN A 56 11.82 1.02 -12.27
N TYR A 57 11.10 0.54 -11.26
CA TYR A 57 9.87 1.18 -10.79
C TYR A 57 10.14 2.61 -10.30
N VAL A 58 11.20 2.80 -9.51
CA VAL A 58 11.60 4.13 -9.02
C VAL A 58 11.99 5.05 -10.17
N GLU A 59 12.80 4.57 -11.11
CA GLU A 59 13.19 5.32 -12.31
C GLU A 59 11.98 5.74 -13.15
N GLU A 60 11.02 4.82 -13.38
CA GLU A 60 9.82 5.07 -14.20
C GLU A 60 8.84 6.06 -13.56
N ASN A 61 8.65 6.00 -12.23
CA ASN A 61 7.61 6.78 -11.54
C ASN A 61 8.13 8.06 -10.89
N TYR A 62 9.42 8.13 -10.57
CA TYR A 62 9.99 9.27 -9.82
C TYR A 62 11.29 9.86 -10.40
N GLY A 63 11.88 9.22 -11.41
CA GLY A 63 13.10 9.70 -12.08
C GLY A 63 14.41 9.34 -11.36
N GLU A 64 15.54 9.50 -12.07
CA GLU A 64 16.89 9.08 -11.64
C GLU A 64 17.36 9.74 -10.33
N GLU A 65 16.92 10.97 -10.02
CA GLU A 65 17.33 11.69 -8.82
C GLU A 65 16.84 11.01 -7.51
N ARG A 66 15.79 10.19 -7.55
CA ARG A 66 15.31 9.43 -6.37
C ARG A 66 16.09 8.15 -6.09
N GLU A 67 16.84 7.59 -7.05
CA GLU A 67 17.71 6.43 -6.78
C GLU A 67 18.76 6.79 -5.70
N LEU A 68 19.26 8.02 -5.74
CA LEU A 68 20.18 8.57 -4.74
C LEU A 68 19.53 8.67 -3.35
N VAL A 69 18.24 9.00 -3.32
CA VAL A 69 17.46 9.16 -2.09
C VAL A 69 17.29 7.81 -1.38
N PHE A 70 16.98 6.72 -2.10
CA PHE A 70 16.89 5.39 -1.49
C PHE A 70 18.20 4.91 -0.86
N LYS A 71 19.32 5.25 -1.50
CA LYS A 71 20.64 4.95 -0.97
C LYS A 71 20.93 5.76 0.31
N GLU A 72 20.60 7.05 0.33
CA GLU A 72 20.81 7.92 1.49
C GLU A 72 19.87 7.62 2.67
N TYR A 73 18.60 7.25 2.43
CA TYR A 73 17.69 6.86 3.50
C TYR A 73 18.03 5.50 4.10
N GLY A 74 18.61 4.59 3.30
CA GLY A 74 19.18 3.33 3.80
C GLY A 74 20.25 3.54 4.86
N ASP A 75 21.00 4.65 4.75
CA ASP A 75 22.04 5.03 5.70
C ASP A 75 21.52 5.83 6.91
N MET A 76 20.30 6.42 6.86
CA MET A 76 19.87 7.46 7.82
C MET A 76 18.84 7.07 8.89
N ALA A 77 18.03 6.00 8.79
CA ALA A 77 17.05 5.75 9.85
C ALA A 77 16.55 4.30 10.03
N TYR A 78 16.44 3.92 11.32
CA TYR A 78 15.72 2.78 11.94
C TYR A 78 16.48 1.52 12.38
N GLY A 79 17.82 1.47 12.31
CA GLY A 79 18.57 0.36 12.91
C GLY A 79 18.24 -1.03 12.33
N ASP A 80 17.55 -1.05 11.19
CA ASP A 80 17.37 -2.18 10.31
C ASP A 80 18.40 -2.04 9.18
N GLU A 81 18.93 -3.17 8.70
CA GLU A 81 19.73 -3.23 7.48
C GLU A 81 18.79 -2.92 6.29
N ILE A 82 18.74 -1.66 5.87
CA ILE A 82 18.12 -1.29 4.59
C ILE A 82 19.12 -1.69 3.52
N ASP A 83 18.94 -2.88 2.98
CA ASP A 83 19.69 -3.36 1.82
C ASP A 83 18.93 -2.92 0.57
N GLU A 84 19.55 -2.04 -0.22
CA GLU A 84 19.10 -1.70 -1.58
C GLU A 84 17.62 -1.21 -1.68
N GLY A 85 17.16 -0.42 -0.70
CA GLY A 85 15.79 0.14 -0.70
C GLY A 85 14.71 -0.78 -0.13
N PHE A 86 15.08 -1.97 0.34
CA PHE A 86 14.16 -2.88 1.03
C PHE A 86 14.15 -2.66 2.55
N THR A 87 13.02 -2.96 3.17
CA THR A 87 12.81 -2.92 4.62
C THR A 87 12.56 -4.32 5.18
N SER A 88 12.77 -4.49 6.48
CA SER A 88 12.52 -5.75 7.16
C SER A 88 11.00 -6.01 7.30
N VAL A 89 10.63 -7.30 7.46
CA VAL A 89 9.25 -7.69 7.80
C VAL A 89 8.77 -7.01 9.08
N LYS A 90 9.67 -6.83 10.05
CA LYS A 90 9.36 -6.16 11.32
C LYS A 90 8.99 -4.70 11.06
N SER A 91 9.76 -4.00 10.24
CA SER A 91 9.48 -2.60 9.89
C SER A 91 8.21 -2.47 9.06
N ALA A 92 7.98 -3.34 8.06
CA ALA A 92 6.71 -3.38 7.32
C ALA A 92 5.48 -3.61 8.22
N ILE A 93 5.62 -4.37 9.30
CA ILE A 93 4.57 -4.53 10.32
C ILE A 93 4.35 -3.22 11.10
N LEU A 94 5.44 -2.57 11.54
CA LEU A 94 5.36 -1.34 12.33
C LEU A 94 4.81 -0.14 11.54
N MET A 95 4.90 -0.18 10.21
CA MET A 95 4.36 0.84 9.33
C MET A 95 2.83 0.99 9.40
N SER A 96 2.09 0.04 9.99
CA SER A 96 0.65 0.23 10.26
C SER A 96 0.36 1.46 11.11
N GLY A 97 1.31 1.89 11.96
CA GLY A 97 1.15 3.07 12.81
C GLY A 97 0.93 4.37 12.02
N PHE A 98 1.41 4.46 10.77
CA PHE A 98 1.13 5.60 9.90
C PHE A 98 -0.34 5.63 9.46
N ALA A 99 -0.87 4.48 9.04
CA ALA A 99 -2.27 4.34 8.67
C ALA A 99 -3.21 4.56 9.86
N GLU A 100 -2.84 4.05 11.04
CA GLU A 100 -3.57 4.29 12.28
C GLU A 100 -3.62 5.79 12.60
N SER A 101 -2.47 6.47 12.59
CA SER A 101 -2.39 7.91 12.87
C SER A 101 -3.23 8.74 11.88
N ALA A 102 -3.20 8.40 10.59
CA ALA A 102 -4.00 9.08 9.57
C ALA A 102 -5.51 8.90 9.80
N LEU A 103 -5.95 7.68 10.16
CA LEU A 103 -7.34 7.40 10.48
C LEU A 103 -7.80 8.10 11.77
N GLU A 104 -6.92 8.19 12.78
CA GLU A 104 -7.17 8.94 14.01
C GLU A 104 -7.31 10.44 13.76
N GLU A 105 -6.48 11.04 12.91
CA GLU A 105 -6.59 12.45 12.54
C GLU A 105 -7.92 12.75 11.82
N ILE A 106 -8.34 11.87 10.90
CA ILE A 106 -9.65 12.00 10.26
C ILE A 106 -10.74 11.96 11.33
N LEU A 107 -10.66 11.02 12.28
CA LEU A 107 -11.64 10.83 13.35
C LEU A 107 -11.78 12.09 14.24
N GLU A 108 -10.66 12.73 14.60
CA GLU A 108 -10.64 13.96 15.39
C GLU A 108 -11.29 15.15 14.67
N GLY A 109 -11.29 15.14 13.33
CA GLY A 109 -11.92 16.17 12.50
C GLY A 109 -13.44 16.02 12.31
N LEU A 110 -14.05 14.91 12.75
CA LEU A 110 -15.49 14.64 12.53
C LEU A 110 -16.36 15.16 13.67
N ASP A 111 -17.57 15.61 13.31
CA ASP A 111 -18.60 15.98 14.29
C ASP A 111 -19.48 14.77 14.64
N GLU A 112 -19.41 14.33 15.91
CA GLU A 112 -20.18 13.19 16.42
C GLU A 112 -21.70 13.31 16.21
N SER A 113 -22.23 14.53 16.18
CA SER A 113 -23.68 14.75 16.07
C SER A 113 -24.22 14.60 14.65
N SER A 114 -23.36 14.74 13.64
CA SER A 114 -23.73 14.70 12.22
C SER A 114 -23.10 13.55 11.44
N GLU A 115 -22.02 12.93 11.94
CA GLU A 115 -21.22 11.93 11.22
C GLU A 115 -21.07 10.58 11.95
N ALA A 116 -22.00 10.23 12.83
CA ALA A 116 -21.93 9.03 13.67
C ALA A 116 -21.61 7.71 12.93
N GLU A 117 -22.17 7.48 11.73
CA GLU A 117 -21.88 6.26 10.94
C GLU A 117 -20.45 6.24 10.40
N LYS A 118 -19.92 7.40 9.97
CA LYS A 118 -18.54 7.53 9.47
C LYS A 118 -17.52 7.31 10.59
N ILE A 119 -17.80 7.85 11.78
CA ILE A 119 -17.00 7.63 13.00
C ILE A 119 -16.96 6.14 13.34
N LYS A 120 -18.10 5.45 13.26
CA LYS A 120 -18.19 4.01 13.52
C LYS A 120 -17.41 3.20 12.49
N GLU A 121 -17.47 3.57 11.21
CA GLU A 121 -16.71 2.95 10.13
C GLU A 121 -15.20 3.10 10.35
N ILE A 122 -14.71 4.30 10.63
CA ILE A 122 -13.28 4.56 10.89
C ILE A 122 -12.79 3.78 12.11
N LYS A 123 -13.56 3.75 13.20
CA LYS A 123 -13.23 2.95 14.39
C LYS A 123 -13.15 1.45 14.08
N ALA A 124 -14.02 0.94 13.20
CA ALA A 124 -13.94 -0.45 12.75
C ALA A 124 -12.68 -0.70 11.90
N ASN A 125 -12.31 0.23 11.02
CA ASN A 125 -11.09 0.13 10.22
C ASN A 125 -9.83 0.14 11.10
N ILE A 126 -9.74 1.02 12.12
CA ILE A 126 -8.63 1.03 13.08
C ILE A 126 -8.55 -0.31 13.83
N TYR A 127 -9.69 -0.86 14.25
CA TYR A 127 -9.73 -2.18 14.89
C TYR A 127 -9.19 -3.26 13.93
N ASP A 128 -9.68 -3.30 12.70
CA ASP A 128 -9.26 -4.31 11.72
C ASP A 128 -7.79 -4.17 11.34
N LEU A 129 -7.29 -2.93 11.19
CA LEU A 129 -5.87 -2.62 10.96
C LEU A 129 -4.99 -3.24 12.05
N ASN A 130 -5.33 -2.96 13.31
CA ASN A 130 -4.58 -3.42 14.49
C ASN A 130 -4.58 -4.96 14.66
N HIS A 131 -5.55 -5.66 14.09
CA HIS A 131 -5.66 -7.12 14.20
C HIS A 131 -5.23 -7.87 12.93
N SER A 132 -5.31 -7.24 11.76
CA SER A 132 -5.16 -7.91 10.47
C SER A 132 -3.87 -7.57 9.74
N TRP A 133 -3.29 -6.38 9.98
CA TRP A 133 -2.09 -5.92 9.26
C TRP A 133 -0.92 -6.90 9.36
N ALA A 134 -0.45 -7.16 10.58
CA ALA A 134 0.72 -8.01 10.81
C ALA A 134 0.53 -9.45 10.29
N PRO A 135 -0.64 -10.11 10.48
CA PRO A 135 -0.93 -11.38 9.83
C PRO A 135 -0.86 -11.36 8.30
N VAL A 136 -1.29 -10.27 7.64
CA VAL A 136 -1.25 -10.14 6.19
C VAL A 136 0.19 -9.96 5.70
N ILE A 137 0.98 -9.07 6.32
CA ILE A 137 2.41 -8.88 6.01
C ILE A 137 3.18 -10.20 6.11
N LYS A 138 2.95 -10.99 7.18
CA LYS A 138 3.56 -12.33 7.34
C LYS A 138 3.08 -13.36 6.32
N ARG A 139 1.90 -13.20 5.72
CA ARG A 139 1.46 -14.08 4.62
C ARG A 139 2.12 -13.69 3.30
N LEU A 140 2.26 -12.40 3.05
CA LEU A 140 2.93 -11.86 1.88
C LEU A 140 4.41 -12.28 1.87
N GLU A 141 5.11 -12.14 3.00
CA GLU A 141 6.50 -12.62 3.14
C GLU A 141 6.63 -14.11 2.77
N ARG A 142 5.76 -14.96 3.30
CA ARG A 142 5.73 -16.40 2.97
C ARG A 142 5.44 -16.71 1.50
N GLN A 143 4.85 -15.77 0.76
CA GLN A 143 4.64 -15.88 -0.69
C GLN A 143 5.89 -15.48 -1.50
N GLY A 144 6.90 -14.90 -0.84
CA GLY A 144 8.19 -14.55 -1.40
C GLY A 144 8.27 -13.13 -1.94
N VAL A 145 7.37 -12.23 -1.53
CA VAL A 145 7.50 -10.81 -1.87
C VAL A 145 8.54 -10.15 -0.96
N LYS A 146 9.14 -9.07 -1.44
CA LYS A 146 9.96 -8.17 -0.63
C LYS A 146 9.20 -6.90 -0.29
N PHE A 147 9.57 -6.25 0.80
CA PHE A 147 8.96 -5.00 1.24
C PHE A 147 9.97 -3.87 1.08
N GLY A 148 9.55 -2.74 0.54
CA GLY A 148 10.32 -1.50 0.47
C GLY A 148 9.49 -0.34 0.99
N TYR A 149 10.08 0.85 0.97
CA TYR A 149 9.38 2.12 1.20
C TYR A 149 9.66 3.00 -0.01
N SER A 150 8.83 4.02 -0.31
CA SER A 150 9.02 4.90 -1.48
C SER A 150 9.91 6.14 -1.20
N GLY A 151 10.64 6.15 -0.08
CA GLY A 151 11.56 7.24 0.28
C GLY A 151 10.86 8.44 0.94
N ASN A 152 9.53 8.45 0.95
CA ASN A 152 8.73 9.36 1.74
C ASN A 152 8.49 8.75 3.14
N GLY A 153 9.53 8.71 3.97
CA GLY A 153 9.42 8.32 5.39
C GLY A 153 9.11 9.53 6.29
N PRO A 154 8.61 9.34 7.52
CA PRO A 154 8.17 10.44 8.38
C PRO A 154 9.35 11.31 8.81
N GLY A 155 9.34 12.59 8.45
CA GLY A 155 10.42 13.49 8.82
C GLY A 155 10.02 14.96 8.73
N TYR A 156 9.41 15.48 9.80
CA TYR A 156 9.18 16.91 10.03
C TYR A 156 8.14 17.58 9.14
N CYS A 157 7.53 18.65 9.68
CA CYS A 157 6.56 19.50 8.99
C CYS A 157 6.98 19.75 7.53
N GLY A 158 6.22 19.17 6.58
CA GLY A 158 6.48 19.28 5.15
C GLY A 158 6.80 17.99 4.39
N ILE A 159 6.60 16.78 4.94
CA ILE A 159 6.81 15.53 4.19
C ILE A 159 5.53 14.87 3.66
N SER A 160 5.68 14.52 2.38
CA SER A 160 4.98 13.67 1.43
C SER A 160 4.49 12.30 1.92
N PHE A 161 3.41 11.83 1.30
CA PHE A 161 2.79 10.49 1.33
C PHE A 161 3.70 9.31 1.72
N VAL A 162 3.43 8.65 2.86
CA VAL A 162 4.13 7.41 3.25
C VAL A 162 3.49 6.21 2.55
N GLU A 163 4.29 5.46 1.79
CA GLU A 163 3.86 4.24 1.10
C GLU A 163 4.71 3.03 1.52
N LEU A 164 4.03 1.91 1.73
CA LEU A 164 4.67 0.59 1.76
C LEU A 164 4.73 0.05 0.33
N LEU A 165 5.94 -0.22 -0.16
CA LEU A 165 6.14 -0.90 -1.43
C LEU A 165 6.19 -2.41 -1.20
N ILE A 166 5.48 -3.18 -2.02
CA ILE A 166 5.48 -4.63 -2.00
C ILE A 166 5.92 -5.12 -3.38
N VAL A 167 7.07 -5.77 -3.45
CA VAL A 167 7.70 -6.19 -4.71
C VAL A 167 7.50 -7.69 -4.91
N ASP A 168 6.69 -8.04 -5.91
CA ASP A 168 6.45 -9.41 -6.35
C ASP A 168 7.30 -9.72 -7.59
N GLU A 169 8.44 -10.37 -7.34
CA GLU A 169 9.38 -10.76 -8.40
C GLU A 169 8.78 -11.78 -9.38
N LYS A 170 7.90 -12.65 -8.91
CA LYS A 170 7.33 -13.74 -9.73
C LYS A 170 6.37 -13.17 -10.77
N GLU A 171 5.54 -12.21 -10.34
CA GLU A 171 4.55 -11.56 -11.20
C GLU A 171 5.09 -10.28 -11.87
N GLN A 172 6.33 -9.87 -11.56
CA GLN A 172 6.97 -8.66 -12.09
C GLN A 172 6.13 -7.41 -11.78
N LYS A 173 5.75 -7.27 -10.50
CA LYS A 173 4.88 -6.20 -10.02
C LYS A 173 5.45 -5.49 -8.80
N VAL A 174 5.19 -4.19 -8.73
CA VAL A 174 5.30 -3.41 -7.50
C VAL A 174 3.90 -2.97 -7.12
N TYR A 175 3.54 -3.17 -5.86
CA TYR A 175 2.33 -2.63 -5.27
C TYR A 175 2.68 -1.49 -4.32
N GLU A 176 1.96 -0.38 -4.46
CA GLU A 176 2.00 0.73 -3.53
C GLU A 176 0.82 0.58 -2.56
N VAL A 177 1.08 0.62 -1.26
CA VAL A 177 0.02 0.70 -0.24
C VAL A 177 0.14 2.04 0.46
N TYR A 178 -0.87 2.91 0.31
CA TYR A 178 -0.88 4.26 0.85
C TYR A 178 -1.19 4.24 2.35
N LEU A 179 -0.26 4.67 3.18
CA LEU A 179 -0.39 4.65 4.64
C LEU A 179 -0.84 5.99 5.21
N SER A 180 -0.76 7.07 4.44
CA SER A 180 -1.22 8.40 4.86
C SER A 180 -1.67 9.19 3.65
N GLU A 181 -2.76 9.96 3.77
CA GLU A 181 -3.01 11.07 2.86
C GLU A 181 -2.00 12.17 3.18
N GLY A 182 -1.28 12.67 2.18
CA GLY A 182 -0.33 13.77 2.37
C GLY A 182 -1.06 14.97 2.97
N GLY A 183 -0.69 15.36 4.19
CA GLY A 183 -1.24 16.54 4.84
C GLY A 183 -0.72 17.81 4.17
N SER A 184 -1.62 18.75 3.86
CA SER A 184 -1.21 20.13 3.59
C SER A 184 -0.75 20.75 4.92
N CYS A 185 0.50 21.22 4.97
CA CYS A 185 0.88 22.24 5.95
C CYS A 185 0.18 23.56 5.64
#